data_AF-A0A0F4VBG1-F1
#
_entry.id   AF-A0A0F4VBG1-F1
#
_cell.length_a   1.000
_cell.length_b   1.000
_cell.length_c   1.000
_cell.angle_alpha   90.00
_cell.angle_beta   90.00
_cell.angle_gamma   90.00
#
_symmetry.space_group_name_H-M   'P 1'
#
loop_
_entity.id
_entity.type
_entity.pdbx_description
1 polymer ?
#
loop_
_entity_poly.entity_id
_entity_poly.type
_entity_poly.pdbx_seq_one_letter_code
_entity_poly.pdbx_strand_id
1 'polypeptide(L)' 'MTATDDFRFHAHELMVDLDAATTEMMKLISAHQLSGPEWERVTQWQHEAYERWMSYLNERSYPDSGDDSVPC' A
#
# COMPACT_ATOMS: atom_id res chain seq x y z
N MET A 1 -16.61 11.69 -12.06
CA MET A 1 -15.81 10.49 -11.77
C MET A 1 -16.52 9.77 -10.64
N THR A 2 -16.79 8.49 -10.79
CA THR A 2 -17.54 7.70 -9.81
C THR A 2 -16.58 7.26 -8.70
N ALA A 3 -17.07 7.08 -7.46
CA ALA A 3 -16.23 6.67 -6.32
C ALA A 3 -15.40 5.38 -6.57
N THR A 4 -15.84 4.53 -7.51
CA THR A 4 -15.10 3.33 -7.95
C THR A 4 -13.88 3.65 -8.82
N ASP A 5 -13.94 4.73 -9.60
CA ASP A 5 -12.83 5.19 -10.46
C ASP A 5 -11.71 5.80 -9.60
N ASP A 6 -12.08 6.64 -8.63
CA ASP A 6 -11.15 7.21 -7.65
C ASP A 6 -10.47 6.11 -6.82
N PHE A 7 -11.22 5.05 -6.45
CA PHE A 7 -10.66 3.89 -5.76
C PHE A 7 -9.60 3.17 -6.60
N ARG A 8 -9.93 2.87 -7.86
CA ARG A 8 -9.01 2.17 -8.77
C ARG A 8 -7.75 2.99 -9.00
N PHE A 9 -7.90 4.30 -9.15
CA PHE A 9 -6.79 5.21 -9.33
C PHE A 9 -5.85 5.17 -8.12
N HIS A 10 -6.39 5.35 -6.91
CA HIS A 10 -5.58 5.39 -5.70
C HIS A 10 -4.96 4.03 -5.35
N ALA A 11 -5.71 2.93 -5.55
CA ALA A 11 -5.17 1.58 -5.44
C ALA A 11 -3.99 1.37 -6.39
N HIS A 12 -4.11 1.84 -7.63
CA HIS A 12 -3.05 1.74 -8.62
C HIS A 12 -1.81 2.56 -8.22
N GLU A 13 -1.99 3.79 -7.71
CA GLU A 13 -0.88 4.59 -7.18
C GLU A 13 -0.13 3.86 -6.06
N LEU A 14 -0.85 3.29 -5.08
CA LEU A 14 -0.25 2.55 -3.97
C LEU A 14 0.50 1.30 -4.44
N MET A 15 -0.07 0.55 -5.40
CA MET A 15 0.60 -0.61 -5.97
C MET A 15 1.89 -0.23 -6.71
N VAL A 16 1.89 0.90 -7.43
CA VAL A 16 3.08 1.38 -8.14
C VAL A 16 4.18 1.80 -7.16
N ASP A 17 3.83 2.48 -6.06
CA ASP A 17 4.80 2.84 -5.02
C ASP A 17 5.43 1.59 -4.37
N LEU A 18 4.59 0.59 -4.06
CA LEU A 18 5.06 -0.69 -3.51
C LEU A 18 5.97 -1.45 -4.48
N ASP A 19 5.63 -1.48 -5.78
CA ASP A 19 6.44 -2.14 -6.81
C ASP A 19 7.79 -1.42 -7.00
N ALA A 20 7.79 -0.09 -6.96
CA ALA A 20 9.02 0.71 -7.00
C ALA A 20 9.92 0.41 -5.80
N ALA A 21 9.38 0.40 -4.59
CA ALA A 21 10.14 0.08 -3.38
C ALA A 21 10.69 -1.36 -3.41
N THR A 22 9.89 -2.32 -3.87
CA THR A 22 10.29 -3.72 -4.01
C THR A 22 11.37 -3.89 -5.08
N THR A 23 11.26 -3.17 -6.20
CA THR A 23 12.27 -3.16 -7.27
C THR A 23 13.60 -2.60 -6.77
N GLU A 24 13.60 -1.50 -6.02
CA GLU A 24 14.81 -0.97 -5.39
C GLU A 24 15.41 -1.96 -4.40
N MET A 25 14.58 -2.65 -3.61
CA MET A 25 15.05 -3.70 -2.70
C MET A 25 15.74 -4.83 -3.47
N MET A 26 15.15 -5.27 -4.59
CA MET A 26 15.75 -6.30 -5.46
C MET A 26 17.07 -5.85 -6.10
N LYS A 27 17.21 -4.57 -6.45
CA LYS A 27 18.49 -4.02 -6.96
C LYS A 27 19.59 -4.14 -5.91
N LEU A 28 19.31 -3.79 -4.67
CA LEU A 28 20.26 -3.94 -3.57
C LEU A 28 20.63 -5.40 -3.30
N ILE A 29 19.63 -6.30 -3.31
CA ILE A 29 19.87 -7.75 -3.18
C ILE A 29 20.78 -8.25 -4.29
N SER A 30 20.53 -7.83 -5.54
CA SER A 30 21.34 -8.21 -6.70
C SER A 30 22.79 -7.71 -6.59
N ALA A 31 22.98 -6.52 -6.01
CA ALA A 31 24.29 -5.95 -5.69
C ALA A 31 24.94 -6.56 -4.43
N HIS A 32 24.32 -7.55 -3.78
CA HIS A 32 24.74 -8.13 -2.49
C HIS A 32 24.82 -7.11 -1.34
N GLN A 33 24.08 -6.00 -1.44
CA GLN A 33 24.03 -4.94 -0.43
C GLN A 33 22.82 -5.14 0.49
N LEU A 34 22.95 -6.06 1.43
CA LEU A 34 21.88 -6.47 2.36
C LEU A 34 21.99 -5.80 3.75
N SER A 35 22.79 -4.74 3.86
CA SER A 35 23.03 -4.02 5.11
C SER A 35 23.46 -2.58 4.83
N GLY A 36 23.40 -1.74 5.86
CA GLY A 36 23.74 -0.32 5.78
C GLY A 36 22.55 0.59 5.52
N PRO A 37 22.79 1.91 5.47
CA PRO A 37 21.73 2.92 5.51
C PRO A 37 20.81 2.89 4.28
N GLU A 38 21.33 2.47 3.12
CA GLU A 38 20.55 2.36 1.89
C GLU A 38 19.60 1.15 1.93
N TRP A 39 20.07 0.02 2.47
CA TRP A 39 19.23 -1.15 2.71
C TRP A 39 18.13 -0.85 3.73
N GLU A 40 18.47 -0.24 4.87
CA GLU A 40 17.50 0.15 5.89
C GLU A 40 16.45 1.13 5.34
N ARG A 41 16.88 2.11 4.55
CA ARG A 41 15.95 3.05 3.91
C ARG A 41 14.98 2.36 2.94
N VAL A 42 15.49 1.49 2.07
CA VAL A 42 14.66 0.82 1.05
C VAL A 42 13.72 -0.22 1.69
N THR A 43 14.20 -0.97 2.68
CA THR A 43 13.38 -1.91 3.43
C THR A 43 12.29 -1.21 4.24
N GLN A 44 12.62 -0.08 4.88
CA GLN A 44 11.62 0.75 5.57
C GLN A 44 10.57 1.29 4.59
N TRP A 45 11.00 1.81 3.43
CA TRP A 45 10.08 2.32 2.42
C TRP A 45 9.15 1.22 1.89
N GLN A 46 9.68 0.02 1.60
CA GLN A 46 8.88 -1.13 1.17
C GLN A 46 7.85 -1.52 2.23
N HIS A 47 8.26 -1.55 3.49
CA HIS A 47 7.37 -1.85 4.62
C HIS A 47 6.25 -0.82 4.73
N GLU A 48 6.57 0.47 4.70
CA GLU A 48 5.58 1.55 4.77
C GLU A 48 4.61 1.53 3.58
N ALA A 49 5.12 1.30 2.36
CA ALA A 49 4.28 1.20 1.16
C ALA A 49 3.31 0.01 1.28
N TYR A 50 3.78 -1.12 1.82
CA TYR A 50 2.95 -2.29 2.07
C TYR A 50 1.88 -2.03 3.13
N GLU A 51 2.23 -1.35 4.23
CA GLU A 51 1.28 -0.97 5.28
C GLU A 51 0.21 -0.01 4.76
N ARG A 52 0.57 0.97 3.92
CA ARG A 52 -0.40 1.87 3.27
C ARG A 52 -1.34 1.10 2.36
N TRP A 53 -0.82 0.18 1.54
CA TRP A 53 -1.63 -0.68 0.70
C TRP A 53 -2.60 -1.54 1.50
N MET A 54 -2.12 -2.19 2.57
CA MET A 54 -2.96 -3.01 3.44
C MET A 54 -4.01 -2.21 4.20
N SER A 55 -3.67 -1.01 4.67
CA SER A 55 -4.61 -0.10 5.33
C SER A 55 -5.74 0.29 4.37
N TYR A 56 -5.38 0.67 3.15
CA TYR A 56 -6.33 1.04 2.10
C TYR A 56 -7.28 -0.10 1.71
N LEU A 57 -6.77 -1.34 1.65
CA LEU A 57 -7.60 -2.52 1.43
C LEU A 57 -8.53 -2.82 2.63
N ASN A 58 -8.03 -2.66 3.85
CA ASN A 58 -8.79 -2.94 5.08
C ASN A 58 -9.88 -1.91 5.35
N GLU A 59 -9.68 -0.63 5.01
CA GLU A 59 -10.71 0.42 5.03
C GLU A 59 -11.95 0.03 4.21
N ARG A 60 -11.77 -0.83 3.19
CA ARG A 60 -12.87 -1.36 2.37
C ARG A 60 -13.47 -2.65 2.92
N SER A 61 -12.74 -3.41 3.75
CA SER A 61 -13.22 -4.67 4.32
C SER A 61 -14.15 -4.48 5.51
N TYR A 62 -14.13 -3.30 6.14
CA TYR A 62 -15.21 -2.86 6.99
C TYR A 62 -16.20 -2.08 6.11
N PRO A 63 -17.29 -2.70 5.61
CA PRO A 63 -18.44 -1.88 5.31
C PRO A 63 -18.72 -1.11 6.60
N ASP A 64 -18.79 0.21 6.50
CA ASP A 64 -19.62 1.01 7.38
C ASP A 64 -20.88 0.18 7.61
N SER A 65 -20.99 -0.39 8.81
CA SER A 65 -22.19 -1.07 9.24
C SER A 65 -23.21 0.04 9.31
N GLY A 66 -23.82 0.32 8.16
CA GLY A 66 -24.85 1.30 8.00
C GLY A 66 -25.86 1.01 9.09
N ASP A 67 -25.90 1.93 10.03
CA ASP A 67 -26.97 2.14 10.96
C ASP A 67 -28.26 2.27 10.13
N ASP A 68 -28.86 1.13 9.77
CA ASP A 68 -30.26 1.09 9.39
C ASP A 68 -31.03 1.00 10.71
N SER A 69 -31.04 2.12 11.42
CA SER A 69 -32.08 2.42 12.41
C SER A 69 -33.41 2.41 11.66
N VAL A 70 -34.02 1.25 11.54
CA VAL A 70 -35.39 1.07 11.00
C VAL A 70 -36.36 1.88 11.88
N PRO A 71 -37.05 2.90 11.36
CA PRO A 71 -38.23 3.44 12.01
C PRO A 71 -39.47 2.87 11.31
N CYS A 72 -40.16 1.92 11.95
CA CYS A 72 -41.62 1.77 11.98
C CYS A 72 -42.03 0.62 12.91
#